data_AF-A0A965PPX9-F1
#
_entry.id   AF-A0A965PPX9-F1
#
_cell.length_a   1.000
_cell.length_b   1.000
_cell.length_c   1.000
_cell.angle_alpha   90.00
_cell.angle_beta   90.00
_cell.angle_gamma   90.00
#
_symmetry.space_group_name_H-M   'P 1'
#
loop_
_entity.id
_entity.type
_entity.pdbx_description
1 polymer ?
#
loop_
_entity_poly.entity_id
_entity_poly.type
_entity_poly.pdbx_seq_one_letter_code
_entity_poly.pdbx_strand_id
1 'polypeptide(L)'
;KLTTGNQNTAVGISSLGWNASAATTGSYNAAFGQGALTALTSGSYNVAVGSAALQANTTASGSTAVGYQAGYSASTQSYNTFVGYQAGYSHNTGGTIGAYNCFVGIQAGYAVTTGIKNTIIGGFSGNQGGLDIRTASNYIVLSDGDGNPRLYMDGSGNAFFTGAYVSFGNNGYIRNDQTNSMAIQAGSSSTVGWQVRNNGNSIAMLSMSGTSQNTLALEGATTAAGVGITFPATQVASSNANTLDDYEEGTWTPAVRGSGTAGTYQLSTAEGAYVKIGQQVTLSCRVIFGTITGGGTGYMQITGAPSFNNAYVSAGSIWQNGLNISAGYTWLTVSHVSSSGTNILYFPESGDELTSNDFPISGVSSGDSFFFTITYITST
;
A
#
# COMPACT_ATOMS: atom_id res chain seq x y z
N LYS A 1 -14.77 37.12 -57.75
CA LYS A 1 -14.14 38.29 -58.41
C LYS A 1 -12.89 38.67 -57.64
N LEU A 2 -11.71 38.38 -58.19
CA LEU A 2 -10.43 38.78 -57.63
C LEU A 2 -10.03 40.16 -58.18
N THR A 3 -9.70 41.10 -57.30
CA THR A 3 -9.50 42.51 -57.69
C THR A 3 -8.08 43.00 -57.50
N THR A 4 -7.37 42.55 -56.46
CA THR A 4 -5.99 43.00 -56.17
C THR A 4 -5.06 41.91 -55.63
N GLY A 5 -5.58 40.74 -55.23
CA GLY A 5 -4.74 39.61 -54.81
C GLY A 5 -4.03 38.93 -55.99
N ASN A 6 -2.87 38.32 -55.73
CA ASN A 6 -2.04 37.63 -56.73
C ASN A 6 -1.87 36.13 -56.41
N GLN A 7 -1.47 35.35 -57.43
CA GLN A 7 -1.11 33.92 -57.30
C GLN A 7 -2.23 33.03 -56.73
N ASN A 8 -3.47 33.28 -57.14
CA ASN A 8 -4.63 32.47 -56.79
C ASN A 8 -4.95 31.46 -57.91
N THR A 9 -5.41 30.25 -57.55
CA THR A 9 -5.97 29.26 -58.49
C THR A 9 -7.43 29.01 -58.18
N ALA A 10 -8.31 29.07 -59.17
CA ALA A 10 -9.74 28.83 -59.02
C ALA A 10 -10.26 27.92 -60.13
N VAL A 11 -10.84 26.78 -59.76
CA VAL A 11 -11.41 25.79 -60.68
C VAL A 11 -12.78 25.37 -60.17
N GLY A 12 -13.83 25.58 -60.96
CA GLY A 12 -15.21 25.25 -60.62
C GLY A 12 -16.14 26.47 -60.59
N ILE A 13 -17.44 26.21 -60.71
CA ILE A 13 -18.49 27.24 -60.76
C ILE A 13 -18.55 27.99 -59.42
N SER A 14 -18.63 29.32 -59.48
CA SER A 14 -18.72 30.19 -58.30
C SER A 14 -17.60 29.98 -57.28
N SER A 15 -16.39 29.64 -57.74
CA SER A 15 -15.21 29.53 -56.87
C SER A 15 -14.55 30.89 -56.62
N LEU A 16 -13.83 31.01 -55.50
CA LEU A 16 -12.95 32.12 -55.14
C LEU A 16 -13.56 33.53 -55.23
N GLY A 17 -14.21 33.94 -54.15
CA GLY A 17 -14.75 35.29 -53.97
C GLY A 17 -15.84 35.65 -54.98
N TRP A 18 -16.52 34.66 -55.56
CA TRP A 18 -17.59 34.88 -56.55
C TRP A 18 -18.74 35.70 -55.98
N ASN A 19 -19.16 35.42 -54.75
CA ASN A 19 -20.26 36.10 -54.06
C ASN A 19 -19.76 37.11 -53.01
N ALA A 20 -18.51 37.57 -53.15
CA ALA A 20 -17.96 38.56 -52.24
C ALA A 20 -18.56 39.94 -52.56
N SER A 21 -19.23 40.56 -51.56
CA SER A 21 -19.74 41.94 -51.66
C SER A 21 -18.63 42.97 -51.83
N ALA A 22 -17.40 42.61 -51.46
CA ALA A 22 -16.20 43.40 -51.63
C ALA A 22 -15.21 42.70 -52.57
N ALA A 23 -14.37 43.53 -53.18
CA ALA A 23 -13.17 43.20 -53.93
C ALA A 23 -12.30 42.14 -53.19
N THR A 24 -12.05 40.96 -53.77
CA THR A 24 -11.14 39.98 -53.13
C THR A 24 -9.68 40.48 -53.21
N THR A 25 -9.09 40.80 -52.07
CA THR A 25 -7.71 41.31 -51.93
C THR A 25 -6.70 40.25 -51.50
N GLY A 26 -7.16 39.04 -51.15
CA GLY A 26 -6.33 37.95 -50.67
C GLY A 26 -5.49 37.27 -51.77
N SER A 27 -4.28 36.84 -51.40
CA SER A 27 -3.30 36.21 -52.30
C SER A 27 -3.03 34.74 -51.93
N TYR A 28 -2.47 33.98 -52.87
CA TYR A 28 -2.00 32.61 -52.64
C TYR A 28 -3.07 31.61 -52.18
N ASN A 29 -4.30 31.75 -52.68
CA ASN A 29 -5.41 30.83 -52.39
C ASN A 29 -5.59 29.81 -53.53
N ALA A 30 -5.94 28.58 -53.17
CA ALA A 30 -6.26 27.50 -54.09
C ALA A 30 -7.69 27.00 -53.86
N ALA A 31 -8.58 27.20 -54.84
CA ALA A 31 -9.98 26.80 -54.78
C ALA A 31 -10.30 25.81 -55.91
N PHE A 32 -10.67 24.59 -55.57
CA PHE A 32 -11.04 23.53 -56.51
C PHE A 32 -12.38 22.93 -56.09
N GLY A 33 -13.45 23.22 -56.85
CA GLY A 33 -14.80 22.73 -56.58
C GLY A 33 -15.85 23.83 -56.73
N GLN A 34 -17.10 23.42 -56.96
CA GLN A 34 -18.21 24.37 -57.05
C GLN A 34 -18.43 25.04 -55.68
N GLY A 35 -18.45 26.38 -55.66
CA GLY A 35 -18.64 27.16 -54.43
C GLY A 35 -17.46 27.16 -53.44
N ALA A 36 -16.30 26.58 -53.79
CA ALA A 36 -15.11 26.62 -52.94
C ALA A 36 -14.61 28.07 -52.74
N LEU A 37 -14.42 28.49 -51.48
CA LEU A 37 -14.03 29.87 -51.11
C LEU A 37 -14.92 30.98 -51.73
N THR A 38 -16.22 30.72 -51.94
CA THR A 38 -17.10 31.66 -52.69
C THR A 38 -17.25 33.04 -52.03
N ALA A 39 -17.15 33.12 -50.69
CA ALA A 39 -17.35 34.35 -49.91
C ALA A 39 -16.06 35.13 -49.60
N LEU A 40 -14.89 34.70 -50.08
CA LEU A 40 -13.59 35.25 -49.68
C LEU A 40 -13.41 36.71 -50.13
N THR A 41 -13.15 37.61 -49.18
CA THR A 41 -12.90 39.05 -49.37
C THR A 41 -11.44 39.45 -49.15
N SER A 42 -10.76 39.00 -48.10
CA SER A 42 -9.37 39.46 -47.83
C SER A 42 -8.41 38.38 -47.29
N GLY A 43 -8.88 37.15 -47.06
CA GLY A 43 -8.04 36.07 -46.56
C GLY A 43 -7.03 35.55 -47.58
N SER A 44 -5.82 35.20 -47.12
CA SER A 44 -4.72 34.69 -47.95
C SER A 44 -4.29 33.28 -47.53
N TYR A 45 -3.58 32.57 -48.39
CA TYR A 45 -2.98 31.27 -48.08
C TYR A 45 -3.99 30.15 -47.73
N ASN A 46 -5.21 30.19 -48.29
CA ASN A 46 -6.20 29.13 -48.07
C ASN A 46 -6.18 28.07 -49.17
N VAL A 47 -6.41 26.82 -48.80
CA VAL A 47 -6.60 25.70 -49.72
C VAL A 47 -8.00 25.14 -49.50
N ALA A 48 -8.83 25.12 -50.54
CA ALA A 48 -10.18 24.57 -50.52
C ALA A 48 -10.37 23.62 -51.70
N VAL A 49 -10.47 22.33 -51.42
CA VAL A 49 -10.62 21.26 -52.42
C VAL A 49 -11.88 20.46 -52.10
N GLY A 50 -12.93 20.62 -52.90
CA GLY A 50 -14.24 20.01 -52.71
C GLY A 50 -15.37 21.01 -52.93
N SER A 51 -16.56 20.50 -53.27
CA SER A 51 -17.74 21.36 -53.40
C SER A 51 -18.04 22.03 -52.07
N ALA A 52 -18.24 23.35 -52.08
CA ALA A 52 -18.53 24.18 -50.91
C ALA A 52 -17.49 24.10 -49.77
N ALA A 53 -16.25 23.70 -50.06
CA ALA A 53 -15.16 23.76 -49.09
C ALA A 53 -14.82 25.23 -48.74
N LEU A 54 -14.74 25.56 -47.45
CA LEU A 54 -14.56 26.93 -46.92
C LEU A 54 -15.53 27.95 -47.54
N GLN A 55 -16.76 27.57 -47.87
CA GLN A 55 -17.69 28.42 -48.61
C GLN A 55 -17.96 29.76 -47.92
N ALA A 56 -18.12 29.77 -46.59
CA ALA A 56 -18.39 30.96 -45.80
C ALA A 56 -17.15 31.78 -45.41
N ASN A 57 -15.93 31.37 -45.79
CA ASN A 57 -14.71 32.10 -45.45
C ASN A 57 -14.69 33.47 -46.13
N THR A 58 -14.62 34.53 -45.33
CA THR A 58 -14.58 35.93 -45.77
C THR A 58 -13.17 36.51 -45.60
N THR A 59 -12.62 36.52 -44.39
CA THR A 59 -11.35 37.19 -44.09
C THR A 59 -10.27 36.26 -43.53
N ALA A 60 -10.59 34.98 -43.27
CA ALA A 60 -9.66 34.05 -42.64
C ALA A 60 -8.53 33.63 -43.58
N SER A 61 -7.33 33.49 -43.03
CA SER A 61 -6.12 33.10 -43.75
C SER A 61 -5.58 31.75 -43.28
N GLY A 62 -4.75 31.11 -44.10
CA GLY A 62 -3.97 29.94 -43.70
C GLY A 62 -4.79 28.69 -43.34
N SER A 63 -6.00 28.54 -43.88
CA SER A 63 -6.84 27.35 -43.62
C SER A 63 -6.79 26.36 -44.78
N THR A 64 -6.80 25.07 -44.47
CA THR A 64 -6.88 23.98 -45.46
C THR A 64 -8.18 23.22 -45.26
N ALA A 65 -8.97 23.05 -46.33
CA ALA A 65 -10.17 22.25 -46.35
C ALA A 65 -10.17 21.31 -47.55
N VAL A 66 -10.30 20.02 -47.31
CA VAL A 66 -10.34 18.98 -48.34
C VAL A 66 -11.52 18.05 -48.09
N GLY A 67 -12.54 18.12 -48.94
CA GLY A 67 -13.77 17.34 -48.83
C GLY A 67 -15.02 18.15 -49.18
N TYR A 68 -16.12 17.45 -49.47
CA TYR A 68 -17.42 18.09 -49.66
C TYR A 68 -17.85 18.81 -48.38
N GLN A 69 -18.10 20.12 -48.49
CA GLN A 69 -18.49 21.02 -47.40
C GLN A 69 -17.53 21.02 -46.18
N ALA A 70 -16.25 20.69 -46.39
CA ALA A 70 -15.25 20.82 -45.34
C ALA A 70 -15.06 22.29 -44.96
N GLY A 71 -15.16 22.61 -43.67
CA GLY A 71 -15.04 23.97 -43.16
C GLY A 71 -16.16 24.92 -43.63
N TYR A 72 -17.33 24.40 -43.99
CA TYR A 72 -18.42 25.18 -44.63
C TYR A 72 -18.71 26.51 -43.94
N SER A 73 -18.74 26.53 -42.60
CA SER A 73 -19.11 27.67 -41.76
C SER A 73 -17.91 28.43 -41.17
N ALA A 74 -16.68 28.10 -41.58
CA ALA A 74 -15.48 28.81 -41.13
C ALA A 74 -15.39 30.18 -41.83
N SER A 75 -15.72 31.27 -41.11
CA SER A 75 -15.91 32.59 -41.74
C SER A 75 -14.74 33.56 -41.58
N THR A 76 -14.21 33.72 -40.36
CA THR A 76 -13.23 34.78 -40.03
C THR A 76 -12.03 34.26 -39.22
N GLN A 77 -12.12 33.04 -38.71
CA GLN A 77 -11.10 32.40 -37.87
C GLN A 77 -10.11 31.64 -38.74
N SER A 78 -8.83 32.00 -38.57
CA SER A 78 -7.72 31.51 -39.38
C SER A 78 -7.13 30.21 -38.85
N TYR A 79 -6.27 29.59 -39.65
CA TYR A 79 -5.40 28.47 -39.27
C TYR A 79 -6.12 27.17 -38.92
N ASN A 80 -7.19 26.86 -39.64
CA ASN A 80 -7.92 25.60 -39.47
C ASN A 80 -7.53 24.56 -40.53
N THR A 81 -7.50 23.29 -40.15
CA THR A 81 -7.35 22.15 -41.06
C THR A 81 -8.61 21.29 -40.99
N PHE A 82 -9.29 21.10 -42.11
CA PHE A 82 -10.50 20.29 -42.24
C PHE A 82 -10.30 19.27 -43.36
N VAL A 83 -10.29 17.97 -43.04
CA VAL A 83 -10.08 16.92 -44.05
C VAL A 83 -11.14 15.84 -43.87
N GLY A 84 -12.00 15.69 -44.86
CA GLY A 84 -13.10 14.72 -44.85
C GLY A 84 -14.44 15.32 -45.27
N TYR A 85 -15.41 14.46 -45.55
CA TYR A 85 -16.79 14.85 -45.81
C TYR A 85 -17.36 15.59 -44.58
N GLN A 86 -17.76 16.85 -44.75
CA GLN A 86 -18.33 17.70 -43.68
C GLN A 86 -17.45 17.83 -42.42
N ALA A 87 -16.13 17.68 -42.52
CA ALA A 87 -15.21 18.00 -41.42
C ALA A 87 -15.31 19.51 -41.11
N GLY A 88 -15.56 19.88 -39.86
CA GLY A 88 -15.81 21.26 -39.48
C GLY A 88 -17.02 21.86 -40.21
N TYR A 89 -18.11 21.10 -40.34
CA TYR A 89 -19.38 21.63 -40.83
C TYR A 89 -20.22 22.08 -39.64
N SER A 90 -20.51 23.37 -39.44
CA SER A 90 -21.41 23.82 -38.35
C SER A 90 -22.79 24.17 -38.92
N HIS A 91 -23.82 23.43 -38.52
CA HIS A 91 -25.21 23.58 -38.97
C HIS A 91 -25.91 24.86 -38.49
N ASN A 92 -25.37 25.55 -37.49
CA ASN A 92 -26.00 26.76 -36.97
C ASN A 92 -25.61 27.96 -37.82
N THR A 93 -26.61 28.62 -38.39
CA THR A 93 -26.57 29.82 -39.25
C THR A 93 -25.97 31.09 -38.60
N GLY A 94 -25.32 30.95 -37.44
CA GLY A 94 -24.50 31.99 -36.81
C GLY A 94 -23.35 31.43 -35.95
N GLY A 95 -23.13 30.11 -35.95
CA GLY A 95 -22.08 29.47 -35.16
C GLY A 95 -20.80 29.36 -35.97
N THR A 96 -19.87 30.29 -35.75
CA THR A 96 -18.56 30.26 -36.40
C THR A 96 -17.64 29.26 -35.73
N ILE A 97 -16.87 28.53 -36.54
CA ILE A 97 -15.85 27.61 -36.04
C ILE A 97 -14.66 28.42 -35.53
N GLY A 98 -14.17 28.06 -34.34
CA GLY A 98 -12.99 28.66 -33.75
C GLY A 98 -11.72 28.53 -34.61
N ALA A 99 -10.68 29.29 -34.27
CA ALA A 99 -9.37 29.23 -34.93
C ALA A 99 -8.52 28.03 -34.44
N TYR A 100 -7.48 27.69 -35.19
CA TYR A 100 -6.45 26.70 -34.83
C TYR A 100 -6.97 25.26 -34.61
N ASN A 101 -8.08 24.90 -35.22
CA ASN A 101 -8.62 23.54 -35.15
C ASN A 101 -8.04 22.64 -36.25
N CYS A 102 -7.88 21.36 -35.94
CA CYS A 102 -7.48 20.33 -36.90
C CYS A 102 -8.47 19.17 -36.83
N PHE A 103 -9.37 19.06 -37.81
CA PHE A 103 -10.38 18.03 -37.89
C PHE A 103 -10.15 17.13 -39.11
N VAL A 104 -9.90 15.85 -38.85
CA VAL A 104 -9.59 14.85 -39.87
C VAL A 104 -10.51 13.64 -39.70
N GLY A 105 -11.41 13.43 -40.66
CA GLY A 105 -12.40 12.36 -40.63
C GLY A 105 -13.75 12.80 -41.17
N ILE A 106 -14.63 11.83 -41.43
CA ILE A 106 -16.02 12.10 -41.82
C ILE A 106 -16.73 12.79 -40.66
N GLN A 107 -17.27 13.99 -40.87
CA GLN A 107 -17.99 14.76 -39.85
C GLN A 107 -17.19 15.06 -38.57
N ALA A 108 -15.85 15.02 -38.64
CA ALA A 108 -15.00 15.44 -37.54
C ALA A 108 -15.27 16.91 -37.18
N GLY A 109 -15.64 17.19 -35.93
CA GLY A 109 -15.95 18.54 -35.44
C GLY A 109 -17.25 19.15 -35.98
N TYR A 110 -18.18 18.34 -36.49
CA TYR A 110 -19.46 18.77 -37.07
C TYR A 110 -20.38 19.61 -36.14
N ALA A 111 -20.25 19.48 -34.83
CA ALA A 111 -21.01 20.27 -33.86
C ALA A 111 -20.15 21.37 -33.22
N VAL A 112 -18.85 21.45 -33.55
CA VAL A 112 -17.94 22.43 -32.94
C VAL A 112 -18.30 23.84 -33.42
N THR A 113 -18.49 24.73 -32.46
CA THR A 113 -18.77 26.15 -32.69
C THR A 113 -17.55 26.96 -32.24
N THR A 114 -17.57 27.56 -31.05
CA THR A 114 -16.54 28.51 -30.62
C THR A 114 -15.26 27.86 -30.08
N GLY A 115 -15.20 26.53 -29.99
CA GLY A 115 -14.00 25.83 -29.53
C GLY A 115 -12.79 26.09 -30.42
N ILE A 116 -11.64 26.42 -29.82
CA ILE A 116 -10.38 26.70 -30.52
C ILE A 116 -9.30 25.69 -30.17
N LYS A 117 -8.27 25.57 -31.03
CA LYS A 117 -7.07 24.75 -30.74
C LYS A 117 -7.38 23.28 -30.47
N ASN A 118 -8.47 22.76 -31.04
CA ASN A 118 -8.83 21.36 -30.88
C ASN A 118 -8.29 20.52 -32.04
N THR A 119 -7.77 19.33 -31.74
CA THR A 119 -7.44 18.31 -32.75
C THR A 119 -8.45 17.17 -32.63
N ILE A 120 -9.10 16.82 -33.72
CA ILE A 120 -10.04 15.70 -33.79
C ILE A 120 -9.61 14.81 -34.95
N ILE A 121 -9.37 13.53 -34.68
CA ILE A 121 -9.11 12.52 -35.70
C ILE A 121 -10.14 11.40 -35.54
N GLY A 122 -10.83 11.07 -36.63
CA GLY A 122 -11.99 10.18 -36.63
C GLY A 122 -13.31 10.96 -36.60
N GLY A 123 -14.43 10.25 -36.79
CA GLY A 123 -15.77 10.82 -36.98
C GLY A 123 -16.45 11.36 -35.74
N PHE A 124 -15.71 12.04 -34.87
CA PHE A 124 -16.25 12.65 -33.66
C PHE A 124 -16.88 14.01 -33.96
N SER A 125 -18.20 14.13 -33.75
CA SER A 125 -18.92 15.37 -34.04
C SER A 125 -18.58 16.52 -33.08
N GLY A 126 -18.04 16.24 -31.89
CA GLY A 126 -17.76 17.27 -30.88
C GLY A 126 -18.71 17.29 -29.69
N ASN A 127 -19.78 16.47 -29.68
CA ASN A 127 -20.66 16.30 -28.52
C ASN A 127 -21.28 14.89 -28.49
N GLN A 128 -20.46 13.88 -28.23
CA GLN A 128 -20.82 12.46 -28.24
C GLN A 128 -19.98 11.69 -27.21
N GLY A 129 -20.43 10.48 -26.82
CA GLY A 129 -19.64 9.60 -25.95
C GLY A 129 -19.30 10.19 -24.58
N GLY A 130 -20.14 11.11 -24.06
CA GLY A 130 -19.94 11.79 -22.79
C GLY A 130 -18.97 12.97 -22.83
N LEU A 131 -18.41 13.31 -23.99
CA LEU A 131 -17.49 14.44 -24.19
C LEU A 131 -18.16 15.52 -25.06
N ASP A 132 -18.27 16.74 -24.52
CA ASP A 132 -18.75 17.93 -25.24
C ASP A 132 -17.63 18.97 -25.35
N ILE A 133 -17.15 19.19 -26.57
CA ILE A 133 -16.09 20.17 -26.89
C ILE A 133 -16.58 21.27 -27.84
N ARG A 134 -17.89 21.46 -27.98
CA ARG A 134 -18.42 22.41 -28.97
C ARG A 134 -17.90 23.83 -28.77
N THR A 135 -17.74 24.22 -27.51
CA THR A 135 -17.19 25.52 -27.08
C THR A 135 -15.86 25.38 -26.35
N ALA A 136 -15.41 24.16 -26.06
CA ALA A 136 -14.19 23.89 -25.31
C ALA A 136 -12.94 24.02 -26.21
N SER A 137 -11.77 24.21 -25.59
CA SER A 137 -10.53 24.50 -26.31
C SER A 137 -9.36 23.68 -25.81
N ASN A 138 -8.35 23.49 -26.68
CA ASN A 138 -7.13 22.71 -26.42
C ASN A 138 -7.35 21.21 -26.20
N TYR A 139 -8.41 20.63 -26.76
CA TYR A 139 -8.65 19.19 -26.69
C TYR A 139 -7.95 18.46 -27.83
N ILE A 140 -7.48 17.24 -27.57
CA ILE A 140 -7.04 16.31 -28.61
C ILE A 140 -7.92 15.08 -28.50
N VAL A 141 -8.62 14.69 -29.57
CA VAL A 141 -9.58 13.59 -29.56
C VAL A 141 -9.27 12.62 -30.70
N LEU A 142 -9.15 11.35 -30.37
CA LEU A 142 -9.09 10.24 -31.31
C LEU A 142 -10.36 9.38 -31.17
N SER A 143 -11.07 9.20 -32.26
CA SER A 143 -12.36 8.50 -32.31
C SER A 143 -12.33 7.29 -33.24
N ASP A 144 -13.23 6.34 -33.00
CA ASP A 144 -13.39 5.11 -33.77
C ASP A 144 -14.09 5.27 -35.13
N GLY A 145 -14.54 6.48 -35.48
CA GLY A 145 -15.26 6.72 -36.74
C GLY A 145 -16.79 6.77 -36.58
N ASP A 146 -17.32 6.12 -35.54
CA ASP A 146 -18.75 6.12 -35.19
C ASP A 146 -19.09 7.24 -34.18
N GLY A 147 -18.12 8.12 -33.90
CA GLY A 147 -18.27 9.27 -33.01
C GLY A 147 -17.97 8.98 -31.55
N ASN A 148 -17.43 7.81 -31.20
CA ASN A 148 -17.02 7.55 -29.82
C ASN A 148 -15.55 7.98 -29.62
N PRO A 149 -15.23 8.81 -28.62
CA PRO A 149 -13.85 9.09 -28.26
C PRO A 149 -13.23 7.85 -27.61
N ARG A 150 -12.10 7.38 -28.13
CA ARG A 150 -11.32 6.24 -27.59
C ARG A 150 -10.14 6.70 -26.75
N LEU A 151 -9.52 7.81 -27.16
CA LEU A 151 -8.49 8.51 -26.42
C LEU A 151 -8.74 10.00 -26.59
N TYR A 152 -8.71 10.76 -25.50
CA TYR A 152 -8.65 12.20 -25.59
C TYR A 152 -7.78 12.83 -24.50
N MET A 153 -7.23 14.00 -24.79
CA MET A 153 -6.68 14.91 -23.80
C MET A 153 -7.60 16.10 -23.66
N ASP A 154 -7.89 16.51 -22.42
CA ASP A 154 -8.65 17.72 -22.15
C ASP A 154 -7.79 18.98 -22.22
N GLY A 155 -8.44 20.15 -22.14
CA GLY A 155 -7.74 21.44 -22.17
C GLY A 155 -6.86 21.72 -20.95
N SER A 156 -6.91 20.89 -19.91
CA SER A 156 -6.02 20.93 -18.74
C SER A 156 -4.82 19.98 -18.89
N GLY A 157 -4.75 19.21 -19.98
CA GLY A 157 -3.67 18.26 -20.25
C GLY A 157 -3.88 16.87 -19.63
N ASN A 158 -5.07 16.59 -19.08
CA ASN A 158 -5.37 15.25 -18.57
C ASN A 158 -5.68 14.31 -19.74
N ALA A 159 -5.06 13.13 -19.76
CA ALA A 159 -5.31 12.10 -20.76
C ALA A 159 -6.35 11.08 -20.26
N PHE A 160 -7.35 10.80 -21.09
CA PHE A 160 -8.46 9.90 -20.81
C PHE A 160 -8.48 8.77 -21.85
N PHE A 161 -8.54 7.53 -21.37
CA PHE A 161 -8.65 6.33 -22.19
C PHE A 161 -10.02 5.70 -21.95
N THR A 162 -10.88 5.68 -22.98
CA THR A 162 -12.25 5.21 -22.85
C THR A 162 -12.39 3.79 -23.38
N GLY A 163 -12.69 2.84 -22.49
CA GLY A 163 -12.88 1.44 -22.85
C GLY A 163 -11.62 0.76 -23.42
N ALA A 164 -10.44 1.23 -23.01
CA ALA A 164 -9.15 0.73 -23.50
C ALA A 164 -8.30 0.16 -22.36
N TYR A 165 -7.51 -0.86 -22.69
CA TYR A 165 -6.44 -1.37 -21.83
C TYR A 165 -5.15 -0.59 -22.09
N VAL A 166 -4.55 -0.02 -21.06
CA VAL A 166 -3.23 0.62 -21.14
C VAL A 166 -2.18 -0.41 -20.73
N SER A 167 -1.28 -0.78 -21.65
CA SER A 167 -0.20 -1.75 -21.43
C SER A 167 1.17 -1.11 -21.62
N PHE A 168 2.10 -1.47 -20.75
CA PHE A 168 3.49 -1.04 -20.77
C PHE A 168 4.38 -2.25 -21.12
N GLY A 169 5.31 -2.09 -22.06
CA GLY A 169 6.29 -3.13 -22.41
C GLY A 169 7.34 -3.38 -21.31
N ASN A 170 8.37 -4.19 -21.60
CA ASN A 170 9.38 -4.63 -20.61
C ASN A 170 10.02 -3.53 -19.73
N ASN A 171 10.10 -2.29 -20.21
CA ASN A 171 10.68 -1.15 -19.48
C ASN A 171 9.68 0.01 -19.30
N GLY A 172 8.38 -0.22 -19.49
CA GLY A 172 7.39 0.83 -19.31
C GLY A 172 6.96 0.93 -17.85
N TYR A 173 6.93 2.15 -17.34
CA TYR A 173 6.53 2.48 -15.98
C TYR A 173 5.62 3.69 -15.99
N ILE A 174 4.87 3.89 -14.90
CA ILE A 174 4.19 5.14 -14.60
C ILE A 174 5.08 5.91 -13.62
N ARG A 175 5.61 7.07 -14.04
CA ARG A 175 6.40 7.98 -13.20
C ARG A 175 5.50 9.11 -12.70
N ASN A 176 5.58 9.42 -11.42
CA ASN A 176 5.10 10.69 -10.87
C ASN A 176 6.33 11.57 -10.63
N ASP A 177 6.49 12.63 -11.42
CA ASP A 177 7.62 13.57 -11.37
C ASP A 177 7.33 14.80 -10.50
N GLN A 178 6.12 14.88 -9.94
CA GLN A 178 5.69 15.92 -9.02
C GLN A 178 5.82 15.44 -7.56
N THR A 179 5.74 16.35 -6.58
CA THR A 179 5.75 16.02 -5.14
C THR A 179 4.50 15.29 -4.65
N ASN A 180 3.60 14.90 -5.56
CA ASN A 180 2.30 14.32 -5.26
C ASN A 180 2.35 12.79 -5.33
N SER A 181 1.36 12.14 -4.71
CA SER A 181 1.19 10.68 -4.80
C SER A 181 0.60 10.27 -6.15
N MET A 182 1.01 9.12 -6.69
CA MET A 182 0.30 8.47 -7.80
C MET A 182 -1.05 7.95 -7.28
N ALA A 183 -2.16 8.55 -7.73
CA ALA A 183 -3.50 8.15 -7.35
C ALA A 183 -4.13 7.26 -8.42
N ILE A 184 -4.70 6.12 -8.01
CA ILE A 184 -5.55 5.28 -8.86
C ILE A 184 -6.94 5.23 -8.21
N GLN A 185 -7.93 5.81 -8.87
CA GLN A 185 -9.30 5.91 -8.36
C GLN A 185 -10.24 5.08 -9.23
N ALA A 186 -11.04 4.24 -8.58
CA ALA A 186 -12.14 3.49 -9.18
C ALA A 186 -13.48 4.21 -8.99
N GLY A 187 -14.41 4.04 -9.93
CA GLY A 187 -15.81 4.40 -9.72
C GLY A 187 -16.46 3.51 -8.66
N SER A 188 -17.68 3.87 -8.22
CA SER A 188 -18.42 3.22 -7.12
C SER A 188 -18.74 1.73 -7.32
N SER A 189 -18.51 1.18 -8.51
CA SER A 189 -18.70 -0.25 -8.82
C SER A 189 -17.46 -0.90 -9.46
N SER A 190 -16.29 -0.27 -9.31
CA SER A 190 -15.03 -0.76 -9.89
C SER A 190 -14.07 -1.23 -8.80
N THR A 191 -13.29 -2.27 -9.10
CA THR A 191 -12.23 -2.79 -8.22
C THR A 191 -10.88 -2.21 -8.64
N VAL A 192 -10.10 -1.66 -7.69
CA VAL A 192 -8.68 -1.35 -7.92
C VAL A 192 -7.84 -2.51 -7.40
N GLY A 193 -7.31 -3.32 -8.32
CA GLY A 193 -6.39 -4.40 -8.01
C GLY A 193 -4.99 -4.11 -8.56
N TRP A 194 -3.98 -4.20 -7.71
CA TRP A 194 -2.58 -4.22 -8.14
C TRP A 194 -2.11 -5.66 -8.16
N GLN A 195 -1.55 -6.12 -9.28
CA GLN A 195 -0.98 -7.46 -9.39
C GLN A 195 0.45 -7.34 -9.92
N VAL A 196 1.42 -7.78 -9.14
CA VAL A 196 2.79 -7.97 -9.60
C VAL A 196 2.92 -9.42 -10.05
N ARG A 197 3.17 -9.65 -11.33
CA ARG A 197 3.35 -11.00 -11.89
C ARG A 197 4.79 -11.19 -12.39
N ASN A 198 5.35 -12.38 -12.19
CA ASN A 198 6.58 -12.83 -12.86
C ASN A 198 6.29 -14.14 -13.56
N ASN A 199 6.54 -14.19 -14.88
CA ASN A 199 6.28 -15.35 -15.73
C ASN A 199 4.86 -15.94 -15.59
N GLY A 200 3.85 -15.08 -15.46
CA GLY A 200 2.44 -15.47 -15.34
C GLY A 200 1.96 -15.80 -13.93
N ASN A 201 2.86 -15.95 -12.94
CA ASN A 201 2.50 -16.18 -11.55
C ASN A 201 2.38 -14.87 -10.78
N SER A 202 1.29 -14.68 -10.03
CA SER A 202 1.09 -13.54 -9.12
C SER A 202 2.04 -13.67 -7.92
N ILE A 203 2.91 -12.67 -7.72
CA ILE A 203 3.85 -12.60 -6.59
C ILE A 203 3.25 -11.83 -5.41
N ALA A 204 2.45 -10.81 -5.69
CA ALA A 204 1.70 -10.05 -4.69
C ALA A 204 0.47 -9.42 -5.35
N MET A 205 -0.69 -9.50 -4.70
CA MET A 205 -1.82 -8.66 -5.04
C MET A 205 -2.10 -7.68 -3.91
N LEU A 206 -2.48 -6.46 -4.26
CA LEU A 206 -2.89 -5.42 -3.33
C LEU A 206 -4.26 -4.97 -3.80
N SER A 207 -5.29 -5.28 -3.03
CA SER A 207 -6.69 -5.08 -3.39
C SER A 207 -7.35 -4.17 -2.39
N MET A 208 -8.02 -3.13 -2.89
CA MET A 208 -8.84 -2.24 -2.09
C MET A 208 -10.27 -2.39 -2.58
N SER A 209 -11.10 -3.07 -1.79
CA SER A 209 -12.52 -3.24 -2.07
C SER A 209 -13.35 -2.69 -0.91
N GLY A 210 -14.25 -1.74 -1.17
CA GLY A 210 -15.23 -1.27 -0.20
C GLY A 210 -15.42 0.25 -0.14
N THR A 211 -16.57 0.67 0.39
CA THR A 211 -16.98 2.08 0.58
C THR A 211 -16.37 2.74 1.83
N SER A 212 -15.52 2.03 2.57
CA SER A 212 -14.94 2.50 3.82
C SER A 212 -13.42 2.40 3.74
N GLN A 213 -12.78 3.57 3.68
CA GLN A 213 -11.32 3.72 3.66
C GLN A 213 -10.71 3.04 4.89
N ASN A 214 -9.53 2.41 4.72
CA ASN A 214 -8.56 1.95 5.74
C ASN A 214 -8.23 0.45 5.77
N THR A 215 -8.54 -0.35 4.74
CA THR A 215 -8.03 -1.73 4.68
C THR A 215 -7.19 -1.95 3.43
N LEU A 216 -5.87 -2.06 3.63
CA LEU A 216 -4.92 -2.54 2.64
C LEU A 216 -4.94 -4.08 2.71
N ALA A 217 -5.64 -4.74 1.79
CA ALA A 217 -5.61 -6.20 1.71
C ALA A 217 -4.51 -6.63 0.72
N LEU A 218 -3.52 -7.37 1.20
CA LEU A 218 -2.64 -8.14 0.31
C LEU A 218 -3.40 -9.38 -0.17
N GLU A 219 -4.13 -9.27 -1.28
CA GLU A 219 -4.76 -10.43 -1.91
C GLU A 219 -3.68 -11.33 -2.56
N GLY A 220 -3.89 -12.64 -2.58
CA GLY A 220 -2.93 -13.58 -3.21
C GLY A 220 -1.68 -13.94 -2.42
N ALA A 221 -1.48 -13.36 -1.22
CA ALA A 221 -0.58 -13.91 -0.20
C ALA A 221 -1.31 -14.93 0.72
N THR A 222 -2.53 -15.33 0.37
CA THR A 222 -3.36 -16.26 1.13
C THR A 222 -4.00 -17.27 0.17
N THR A 223 -3.53 -18.51 0.21
CA THR A 223 -4.39 -19.64 -0.12
C THR A 223 -5.26 -19.90 1.10
N ALA A 224 -6.58 -19.75 0.91
CA ALA A 224 -7.66 -19.91 1.88
C ALA A 224 -8.03 -18.66 2.71
N ALA A 225 -9.33 -18.44 2.81
CA ALA A 225 -9.97 -17.34 3.51
C ALA A 225 -9.57 -17.29 4.99
N GLY A 226 -9.18 -16.11 5.49
CA GLY A 226 -9.31 -15.79 6.91
C GLY A 226 -8.05 -15.61 7.76
N VAL A 227 -6.83 -15.54 7.22
CA VAL A 227 -5.66 -15.19 8.04
C VAL A 227 -4.75 -14.21 7.32
N GLY A 228 -4.53 -13.04 7.92
CA GLY A 228 -3.54 -12.06 7.45
C GLY A 228 -2.11 -12.56 7.66
N ILE A 229 -1.16 -11.65 7.89
CA ILE A 229 0.15 -11.99 8.46
C ILE A 229 -0.10 -12.89 9.67
N THR A 230 0.23 -14.18 9.51
CA THR A 230 -0.04 -15.19 10.54
C THR A 230 1.20 -15.31 11.38
N PHE A 231 1.18 -14.69 12.55
CA PHE A 231 2.01 -15.22 13.64
C PHE A 231 1.39 -16.58 14.02
N PRO A 232 2.18 -17.66 14.08
CA PRO A 232 1.63 -18.97 14.35
C PRO A 232 0.95 -18.95 15.73
N ALA A 233 -0.26 -19.51 15.82
CA ALA A 233 -1.04 -19.57 17.07
C ALA A 233 -0.30 -20.31 18.20
N THR A 234 0.70 -21.11 17.82
CA THR A 234 1.67 -21.75 18.70
C THR A 234 3.04 -21.42 18.13
N GLN A 235 3.88 -20.75 18.92
CA GLN A 235 5.25 -20.43 18.54
C GLN A 235 5.97 -21.72 18.12
N VAL A 236 6.48 -21.78 16.89
CA VAL A 236 7.34 -22.89 16.48
C VAL A 236 8.74 -22.54 16.96
N ALA A 237 9.24 -23.27 17.95
CA ALA A 237 10.60 -23.09 18.42
C ALA A 237 11.55 -23.18 17.23
N SER A 238 12.43 -22.19 17.10
CA SER A 238 13.50 -22.20 16.13
C SER A 238 14.36 -23.45 16.35
N SER A 239 14.68 -24.19 15.29
CA SER A 239 15.63 -25.32 15.37
C SER A 239 17.05 -24.86 15.72
N ASN A 240 17.33 -23.56 15.55
CA ASN A 240 18.46 -22.93 16.20
C ASN A 240 18.03 -22.56 17.61
N ALA A 241 18.68 -23.14 18.62
CA ALA A 241 18.61 -22.66 20.00
C ALA A 241 19.07 -21.20 20.03
N ASN A 242 18.16 -20.27 19.77
CA ASN A 242 18.34 -18.88 20.15
C ASN A 242 18.11 -18.87 21.66
N THR A 243 19.19 -18.86 22.42
CA THR A 243 19.26 -19.10 23.87
C THR A 243 18.57 -18.05 24.75
N LEU A 244 17.70 -17.22 24.16
CA LEU A 244 17.00 -16.11 24.81
C LEU A 244 15.47 -16.24 24.79
N ASP A 245 14.89 -17.21 24.06
CA ASP A 245 13.42 -17.34 23.91
C ASP A 245 12.78 -18.46 24.78
N ASP A 246 13.56 -19.25 25.52
CA ASP A 246 13.05 -20.30 26.43
C ASP A 246 12.65 -19.72 27.80
N TYR A 247 11.61 -18.89 27.83
CA TYR A 247 11.02 -18.35 29.06
C TYR A 247 10.02 -19.33 29.68
N GLU A 248 10.25 -19.74 30.93
CA GLU A 248 9.31 -20.52 31.73
C GLU A 248 9.20 -19.91 33.13
N GLU A 249 7.98 -19.72 33.64
CA GLU A 249 7.75 -19.29 35.01
C GLU A 249 6.68 -20.16 35.67
N GLY A 250 6.76 -20.31 36.99
CA GLY A 250 5.76 -21.08 37.71
C GLY A 250 5.90 -20.99 39.22
N THR A 251 4.95 -21.62 39.91
CA THR A 251 4.94 -21.74 41.37
C THR A 251 5.28 -23.17 41.80
N TRP A 252 5.80 -23.30 43.00
CA TRP A 252 6.02 -24.59 43.66
C TRP A 252 5.65 -24.48 45.14
N THR A 253 5.40 -25.62 45.80
CA THR A 253 5.02 -25.65 47.21
C THR A 253 6.16 -26.24 48.03
N PRO A 254 6.92 -25.40 48.75
CA PRO A 254 7.97 -25.86 49.63
C PRO A 254 7.44 -26.79 50.72
N ALA A 255 8.14 -27.89 50.94
CA ALA A 255 7.89 -28.79 52.06
C ALA A 255 9.14 -28.89 52.92
N VAL A 256 8.95 -28.67 54.23
CA VAL A 256 10.00 -28.91 55.23
C VAL A 256 10.01 -30.39 55.59
N ARG A 257 11.18 -31.01 55.48
CA ARG A 257 11.45 -32.34 56.03
C ARG A 257 12.61 -32.24 57.02
N GLY A 258 12.58 -33.05 58.06
CA GLY A 258 13.68 -33.11 59.02
C GLY A 258 14.13 -34.53 59.28
N SER A 259 15.27 -34.66 59.96
CA SER A 259 15.76 -35.94 60.47
C SER A 259 14.72 -36.64 61.36
N GLY A 260 14.86 -37.95 61.59
CA GLY A 260 13.96 -38.71 62.46
C GLY A 260 13.84 -38.13 63.89
N THR A 261 14.78 -37.30 64.33
CA THR A 261 14.79 -36.61 65.63
C THR A 261 14.45 -35.12 65.56
N ALA A 262 14.23 -34.53 64.38
CA ALA A 262 14.00 -33.10 64.21
C ALA A 262 12.60 -32.64 64.68
N GLY A 263 11.69 -33.57 64.98
CA GLY A 263 10.31 -33.23 65.33
C GLY A 263 9.46 -32.91 64.09
N THR A 264 8.17 -32.59 64.31
CA THR A 264 7.22 -32.33 63.22
C THR A 264 6.98 -30.83 63.08
N TYR A 265 7.32 -30.27 61.91
CA TYR A 265 7.15 -28.85 61.61
C TYR A 265 5.95 -28.64 60.69
N GLN A 266 4.91 -27.97 61.18
CA GLN A 266 3.82 -27.50 60.33
C GLN A 266 4.15 -26.11 59.82
N LEU A 267 3.89 -25.86 58.53
CA LEU A 267 4.12 -24.56 57.91
C LEU A 267 2.82 -23.78 57.88
N SER A 268 2.86 -22.53 58.35
CA SER A 268 1.77 -21.57 58.18
C SER A 268 1.83 -20.86 56.83
N THR A 269 3.00 -20.87 56.18
CA THR A 269 3.19 -20.39 54.80
C THR A 269 4.24 -21.24 54.10
N ALA A 270 3.94 -21.64 52.87
CA ALA A 270 4.82 -22.41 52.00
C ALA A 270 4.60 -21.94 50.55
N GLU A 271 5.40 -20.98 50.13
CA GLU A 271 5.29 -20.36 48.80
C GLU A 271 6.63 -20.44 48.08
N GLY A 272 6.61 -20.98 46.87
CA GLY A 272 7.77 -21.01 45.99
C GLY A 272 7.40 -20.50 44.61
N ALA A 273 8.35 -19.81 43.96
CA ALA A 273 8.23 -19.43 42.56
C ALA A 273 9.55 -19.68 41.82
N TYR A 274 9.50 -19.74 40.50
CA TYR A 274 10.67 -19.84 39.66
C TYR A 274 10.49 -19.10 38.33
N VAL A 275 11.62 -18.67 37.77
CA VAL A 275 11.74 -18.13 36.40
C VAL A 275 12.96 -18.78 35.75
N LYS A 276 12.79 -19.32 34.55
CA LYS A 276 13.84 -19.89 33.70
C LYS A 276 13.94 -19.08 32.42
N ILE A 277 15.15 -18.65 32.08
CA ILE A 277 15.46 -17.97 30.82
C ILE A 277 16.67 -18.68 30.22
N GLY A 278 16.44 -19.47 29.17
CA GLY A 278 17.48 -20.33 28.61
C GLY A 278 17.97 -21.35 29.64
N GLN A 279 19.25 -21.27 30.00
CA GLN A 279 19.87 -22.14 31.01
C GLN A 279 19.86 -21.55 32.43
N GLN A 280 19.48 -20.28 32.60
CA GLN A 280 19.46 -19.64 33.92
C GLN A 280 18.11 -19.89 34.59
N VAL A 281 18.13 -20.47 35.78
CA VAL A 281 16.93 -20.66 36.63
C VAL A 281 17.09 -19.84 37.90
N THR A 282 16.11 -19.00 38.19
CA THR A 282 15.97 -18.31 39.47
C THR A 282 14.81 -18.92 40.25
N LEU A 283 15.09 -19.47 41.44
CA LEU A 283 14.08 -19.95 42.38
C LEU A 283 13.94 -18.95 43.54
N SER A 284 12.72 -18.68 43.96
CA SER A 284 12.42 -18.00 45.22
C SER A 284 11.54 -18.89 46.10
N CYS A 285 11.70 -18.72 47.41
CA CYS A 285 11.00 -19.49 48.42
C CYS A 285 10.76 -18.66 49.67
N ARG A 286 9.59 -18.85 50.26
CA ARG A 286 9.15 -18.25 51.50
C ARG A 286 8.45 -19.31 52.35
N VAL A 287 9.00 -19.55 53.53
CA VAL A 287 8.48 -20.49 54.52
C VAL A 287 8.30 -19.80 55.86
N ILE A 288 7.15 -19.99 56.50
CA ILE A 288 6.87 -19.54 57.87
C ILE A 288 6.43 -20.75 58.68
N PHE A 289 7.05 -20.96 59.83
CA PHE A 289 6.70 -22.03 60.75
C PHE A 289 5.41 -21.70 61.50
N GLY A 290 4.48 -22.65 61.50
CA GLY A 290 3.24 -22.60 62.25
C GLY A 290 3.38 -23.29 63.60
N THR A 291 2.37 -24.09 63.99
CA THR A 291 2.40 -24.84 65.25
C THR A 291 3.47 -25.94 65.23
N ILE A 292 4.30 -25.98 66.26
CA ILE A 292 5.38 -26.95 66.39
C ILE A 292 5.02 -27.91 67.52
N THR A 293 4.88 -29.20 67.20
CA THR A 293 4.58 -30.26 68.16
C THR A 293 5.84 -31.09 68.37
N GLY A 294 6.71 -30.61 69.26
CA GLY A 294 8.01 -31.22 69.56
C GLY A 294 9.16 -30.57 68.79
N GLY A 295 9.83 -29.59 69.42
CA GLY A 295 11.09 -29.04 68.90
C GLY A 295 12.22 -30.04 69.14
N GLY A 296 12.56 -30.82 68.13
CA GLY A 296 13.67 -31.75 68.19
C GLY A 296 15.01 -31.10 67.85
N THR A 297 16.10 -31.86 67.97
CA THR A 297 17.43 -31.51 67.45
C THR A 297 17.75 -32.36 66.23
N GLY A 298 18.52 -31.80 65.30
CA GLY A 298 18.90 -32.47 64.06
C GLY A 298 18.81 -31.49 62.91
N TYR A 299 18.46 -31.99 61.74
CA TYR A 299 18.49 -31.20 60.53
C TYR A 299 17.17 -30.98 59.83
N MET A 300 17.14 -29.94 59.00
CA MET A 300 16.02 -29.59 58.14
C MET A 300 16.44 -29.48 56.67
N GLN A 301 15.54 -29.88 55.77
CA GLN A 301 15.66 -29.78 54.32
C GLN A 301 14.40 -29.12 53.74
N ILE A 302 14.58 -28.29 52.72
CA ILE A 302 13.49 -27.78 51.89
C ILE A 302 13.39 -28.65 50.63
N THR A 303 12.20 -29.18 50.40
CA THR A 303 11.88 -30.08 49.29
C THR A 303 10.71 -29.55 48.47
N GLY A 304 10.48 -30.14 47.30
CA GLY A 304 9.33 -29.79 46.44
C GLY A 304 9.65 -28.76 45.35
N ALA A 305 10.90 -28.33 45.22
CA ALA A 305 11.32 -27.47 44.11
C ALA A 305 11.21 -28.23 42.76
N PRO A 306 10.94 -27.55 41.63
CA PRO A 306 10.86 -28.18 40.32
C PRO A 306 12.22 -28.74 39.86
N SER A 307 12.21 -29.82 39.09
CA SER A 307 13.42 -30.51 38.61
C SER A 307 13.98 -29.87 37.35
N PHE A 308 15.21 -29.38 37.45
CA PHE A 308 15.99 -28.91 36.32
C PHE A 308 17.34 -29.64 36.33
N ASN A 309 17.85 -30.05 35.18
CA ASN A 309 19.13 -30.78 35.08
C ASN A 309 20.29 -29.93 35.67
N ASN A 310 21.11 -30.55 36.54
CA ASN A 310 22.17 -29.92 37.37
C ASN A 310 23.28 -29.26 36.50
N ALA A 311 24.19 -28.36 36.92
CA ALA A 311 24.75 -28.03 38.23
C ALA A 311 25.50 -26.67 38.22
N TYR A 312 25.77 -26.16 39.43
CA TYR A 312 26.43 -24.90 39.85
C TYR A 312 25.48 -23.74 40.17
N VAL A 313 25.30 -23.49 41.49
CA VAL A 313 24.71 -22.26 42.01
C VAL A 313 25.67 -21.11 41.68
N SER A 314 25.18 -20.10 40.94
CA SER A 314 26.00 -18.95 40.55
C SER A 314 25.85 -17.78 41.52
N ALA A 315 24.69 -17.65 42.19
CA ALA A 315 24.45 -16.66 43.25
C ALA A 315 23.17 -16.97 44.05
N GLY A 316 23.13 -16.59 45.33
CA GLY A 316 21.93 -16.68 46.16
C GLY A 316 21.97 -15.80 47.40
N SER A 317 20.79 -15.45 47.94
CA SER A 317 20.65 -14.72 49.20
C SER A 317 19.62 -15.41 50.11
N ILE A 318 19.86 -15.37 51.41
CA ILE A 318 18.99 -15.91 52.45
C ILE A 318 18.61 -14.79 53.40
N TRP A 319 17.33 -14.73 53.77
CA TRP A 319 16.85 -13.94 54.89
C TRP A 319 16.14 -14.86 55.89
N GLN A 320 16.45 -14.70 57.16
CA GLN A 320 15.91 -15.50 58.25
C GLN A 320 15.44 -14.59 59.38
N ASN A 321 14.40 -15.03 60.09
CA ASN A 321 13.89 -14.32 61.26
C ASN A 321 13.46 -15.34 62.33
N GLY A 322 13.98 -15.19 63.55
CA GLY A 322 13.71 -16.08 64.69
C GLY A 322 14.49 -17.40 64.68
N LEU A 323 15.16 -17.74 63.58
CA LEU A 323 15.98 -18.96 63.46
C LEU A 323 17.39 -18.76 64.02
N ASN A 324 17.84 -19.69 64.87
CA ASN A 324 19.22 -19.73 65.36
C ASN A 324 20.06 -20.63 64.45
N ILE A 325 20.59 -20.06 63.37
CA ILE A 325 21.54 -20.73 62.47
C ILE A 325 22.95 -20.52 63.02
N SER A 326 23.71 -21.60 63.22
CA SER A 326 25.13 -21.52 63.62
C SER A 326 25.92 -20.64 62.64
N ALA A 327 26.87 -19.84 63.14
CA ALA A 327 27.55 -18.80 62.39
C ALA A 327 28.35 -19.27 61.14
N GLY A 328 28.50 -20.58 60.92
CA GLY A 328 29.18 -21.17 59.78
C GLY A 328 28.30 -21.40 58.52
N TYR A 329 26.97 -21.36 58.60
CA TYR A 329 26.07 -21.75 57.50
C TYR A 329 25.65 -20.53 56.67
N THR A 330 26.56 -20.02 55.84
CA THR A 330 26.37 -18.72 55.16
C THR A 330 25.94 -18.83 53.69
N TRP A 331 26.08 -20.00 53.04
CA TRP A 331 25.82 -20.19 51.60
C TRP A 331 24.77 -21.27 51.33
N LEU A 332 23.99 -21.12 50.25
CA LEU A 332 22.98 -22.09 49.80
C LEU A 332 23.53 -22.90 48.63
N THR A 333 23.52 -24.23 48.75
CA THR A 333 23.86 -25.13 47.65
C THR A 333 22.64 -25.98 47.30
N VAL A 334 22.14 -25.85 46.07
CA VAL A 334 21.20 -26.84 45.53
C VAL A 334 22.01 -28.06 45.12
N SER A 335 21.81 -29.18 45.81
CA SER A 335 22.39 -30.45 45.39
C SER A 335 21.28 -31.40 44.97
N HIS A 336 21.34 -31.86 43.73
CA HIS A 336 20.46 -32.89 43.22
C HIS A 336 20.92 -34.26 43.75
N VAL A 337 20.12 -34.87 44.63
CA VAL A 337 20.29 -36.29 44.99
C VAL A 337 19.11 -37.07 44.43
N SER A 338 19.18 -37.46 43.16
CA SER A 338 18.19 -38.36 42.58
C SER A 338 18.49 -39.80 42.94
N SER A 339 17.76 -40.33 43.92
CA SER A 339 17.26 -41.71 43.83
C SER A 339 15.74 -41.78 43.63
N SER A 340 15.03 -40.63 43.68
CA SER A 340 13.55 -40.58 43.60
C SER A 340 12.94 -39.31 42.98
N GLY A 341 13.69 -38.51 42.21
CA GLY A 341 13.12 -37.38 41.46
C GLY A 341 12.68 -36.16 42.30
N THR A 342 13.20 -36.01 43.53
CA THR A 342 12.91 -34.87 44.41
C THR A 342 14.12 -33.93 44.48
N ASN A 343 13.92 -32.63 44.24
CA ASN A 343 14.97 -31.63 44.48
C ASN A 343 15.03 -31.28 45.96
N ILE A 344 16.24 -31.33 46.51
CA ILE A 344 16.53 -31.05 47.91
C ILE A 344 17.49 -29.87 47.94
N LEU A 345 17.14 -28.84 48.72
CA LEU A 345 18.02 -27.71 48.94
C LEU A 345 18.76 -27.90 50.26
N TYR A 346 20.09 -27.79 50.21
CA TYR A 346 20.99 -27.97 51.33
C TYR A 346 21.67 -26.65 51.73
N PHE A 347 21.95 -26.52 53.02
CA PHE A 347 22.65 -25.39 53.61
C PHE A 347 23.95 -25.90 54.23
N PRO A 348 25.07 -25.95 53.49
CA PRO A 348 26.33 -26.43 54.04
C PRO A 348 26.95 -25.42 55.03
N GLU A 349 27.73 -25.93 55.98
CA GLU A 349 28.65 -25.13 56.78
C GLU A 349 29.83 -24.69 55.89
N SER A 350 30.38 -23.50 56.14
CA SER A 350 31.47 -22.94 55.33
C SER A 350 32.67 -23.89 55.25
N GLY A 351 32.92 -24.44 54.06
CA GLY A 351 34.18 -25.11 53.73
C GLY A 351 34.13 -26.62 53.48
N ASP A 352 33.00 -27.31 53.65
CA ASP A 352 32.88 -28.72 53.27
C ASP A 352 32.04 -28.89 52.00
N GLU A 353 32.72 -29.16 50.88
CA GLU A 353 32.06 -29.64 49.66
C GLU A 353 31.51 -31.06 49.92
N LEU A 354 30.20 -31.23 49.71
CA LEU A 354 29.57 -32.52 49.36
C LEU A 354 29.58 -33.63 50.43
N THR A 355 29.53 -33.30 51.72
CA THR A 355 28.95 -34.23 52.71
C THR A 355 27.56 -33.71 53.08
N SER A 356 26.57 -34.60 53.15
CA SER A 356 25.14 -34.31 53.33
C SER A 356 24.85 -33.70 54.71
N ASN A 357 25.30 -32.47 54.94
CA ASN A 357 25.22 -31.77 56.21
C ASN A 357 24.07 -30.72 56.16
N ASP A 358 22.85 -31.21 55.98
CA ASP A 358 21.81 -31.13 57.02
C ASP A 358 21.85 -29.90 57.96
N PHE A 359 20.93 -28.94 57.74
CA PHE A 359 20.80 -27.65 58.44
C PHE A 359 20.48 -27.81 59.94
N PRO A 360 21.42 -27.58 60.87
CA PRO A 360 21.16 -27.80 62.29
C PRO A 360 20.20 -26.73 62.80
N ILE A 361 19.01 -27.14 63.27
CA ILE A 361 18.12 -26.21 63.96
C ILE A 361 17.84 -26.67 65.38
N SER A 362 17.88 -25.73 66.30
CA SER A 362 17.34 -25.85 67.64
C SER A 362 16.46 -24.64 67.94
N GLY A 363 15.31 -24.88 68.57
CA GLY A 363 14.47 -23.79 69.09
C GLY A 363 13.55 -23.09 68.10
N VAL A 364 13.18 -23.73 66.98
CA VAL A 364 12.16 -23.17 66.07
C VAL A 364 10.87 -22.91 66.84
N SER A 365 10.33 -21.71 66.67
CA SER A 365 9.10 -21.23 67.26
C SER A 365 8.07 -20.90 66.17
N SER A 366 6.79 -20.89 66.55
CA SER A 366 5.73 -20.41 65.65
C SER A 366 6.00 -18.95 65.26
N GLY A 367 5.98 -18.66 63.96
CA GLY A 367 6.29 -17.34 63.41
C GLY A 367 7.73 -17.16 62.95
N ASP A 368 8.63 -18.10 63.28
CA ASP A 368 9.96 -18.14 62.67
C ASP A 368 9.82 -18.33 61.17
N SER A 369 10.75 -17.76 60.41
CA SER A 369 10.61 -17.74 58.96
C SER A 369 11.93 -17.75 58.22
N PHE A 370 11.85 -18.26 57.00
CA PHE A 370 12.98 -18.53 56.14
C PHE A 370 12.62 -18.17 54.70
N PHE A 371 13.46 -17.35 54.08
CA PHE A 371 13.27 -16.85 52.73
C PHE A 371 14.59 -16.96 51.96
N PHE A 372 14.53 -17.39 50.71
CA PHE A 372 15.69 -17.35 49.85
C PHE A 372 15.33 -17.07 48.39
N THR A 373 16.29 -16.50 47.69
CA THR A 373 16.32 -16.46 46.24
C THR A 373 17.66 -17.01 45.78
N ILE A 374 17.62 -17.93 44.82
CA ILE A 374 18.82 -18.52 44.24
C ILE A 374 18.74 -18.48 42.73
N THR A 375 19.89 -18.32 42.11
CA THR A 375 20.06 -18.42 40.68
C THR A 375 21.15 -19.45 40.37
N TYR A 376 20.86 -20.36 39.46
CA TYR A 376 21.80 -21.37 39.00
C TYR A 376 21.66 -21.59 37.50
N ILE A 377 22.68 -22.22 36.92
CA ILE A 377 22.72 -22.55 35.49
C ILE A 377 22.49 -24.06 35.34
N THR A 378 21.54 -24.44 34.50
CA THR A 378 21.26 -25.85 34.17
C THR A 378 22.27 -26.35 33.14
N SER A 379 22.75 -27.58 33.23
CA SER A 379 23.49 -28.17 32.11
C SER A 379 22.56 -28.37 30.91
N THR A 380 23.13 -28.31 29.71
CA THR A 380 22.50 -28.79 28.48
C THR A 380 22.03 -30.24 28.60
#